data_AF-A0A453H7E6-F1
#
_entry.id   AF-A0A453H7E6-F1
#
_cell.length_a   1.000
_cell.length_b   1.000
_cell.length_c   1.000
_cell.angle_alpha   90.00
_cell.angle_beta   90.00
_cell.angle_gamma   90.00
#
_symmetry.space_group_name_H-M   'P 1'
#
loop_
_entity.id
_entity.type
_entity.pdbx_description
1 polymer ?
#
loop_
_entity_poly.entity_id
_entity_poly.type
_entity_poly.pdbx_seq_one_letter_code
_entity_poly.pdbx_strand_id
1 'polypeptide(L)'
;SPMYIDKERLRVLQETRCDSKARGSVYDPVLGICCHFCRQKKLCGEEGCKRCGEGDFGQQCIGKTECSSCHSSNGILCRACLKVRYGEGKFNGTYYSWWIIFIRLLNLRRGGRDGRGQEEQEVDVPSLR
;
A
#
# COMPACT_ATOMS: atom_id res chain seq x y z
N SER A 1 -10.26 5.37 27.69
CA SER A 1 -8.84 5.56 28.04
C SER A 1 -7.97 5.28 26.83
N PRO A 2 -6.83 5.98 26.63
CA PRO A 2 -5.81 5.50 25.70
C PRO A 2 -5.30 4.12 26.18
N MET A 3 -5.06 3.19 25.26
CA MET A 3 -4.48 1.91 25.63
C MET A 3 -2.97 2.08 25.80
N TYR A 4 -2.53 2.12 27.05
CA TYR A 4 -1.10 2.05 27.38
C TYR A 4 -0.56 0.65 27.10
N ILE A 5 0.65 0.58 26.56
CA ILE A 5 1.40 -0.65 26.41
C ILE A 5 2.76 -0.48 27.09
N ASP A 6 3.11 -1.48 27.88
CA ASP A 6 4.40 -1.54 28.54
C ASP A 6 5.56 -1.65 27.55
N LYS A 7 6.68 -1.01 27.88
CA LYS A 7 7.86 -0.92 27.01
C LYS A 7 8.58 -2.25 26.84
N GLU A 8 8.56 -3.12 27.84
CA GLU A 8 9.20 -4.43 27.74
C GLU A 8 8.34 -5.39 26.90
N ARG A 9 7.00 -5.34 27.05
CA ARG A 9 6.08 -6.02 26.11
C ARG A 9 6.34 -5.56 24.67
N LEU A 10 6.54 -4.25 24.45
CA LEU A 10 6.81 -3.70 23.13
C LEU A 10 8.14 -4.21 22.53
N ARG A 11 9.19 -4.34 23.34
CA ARG A 11 10.50 -4.90 22.93
C ARG A 11 10.38 -6.34 22.45
N VAL A 12 9.75 -7.22 23.24
CA VAL A 12 9.50 -8.62 22.86
C VAL A 12 8.67 -8.71 21.58
N LEU A 13 7.73 -7.78 21.36
CA LEU A 13 6.96 -7.67 20.11
C LEU A 13 7.77 -7.16 18.90
N GLN A 14 8.91 -6.49 19.10
CA GLN A 14 9.86 -6.15 18.03
C GLN A 14 10.86 -7.29 17.77
N GLU A 15 11.37 -7.94 18.80
CA GLU A 15 12.31 -9.08 18.68
C GLU A 15 11.67 -10.28 17.96
N THR A 16 10.37 -10.49 18.14
CA THR A 16 9.58 -11.51 17.42
C THR A 16 9.07 -11.05 16.05
N ARG A 17 9.27 -9.78 15.69
CA ARG A 17 8.77 -9.16 14.45
C ARG A 17 9.61 -9.61 13.27
N CYS A 18 8.94 -9.92 12.17
CA CYS A 18 9.58 -10.22 10.90
C CYS A 18 9.22 -9.14 9.89
N ASP A 19 10.23 -8.66 9.15
CA ASP A 19 10.14 -7.63 8.10
C ASP A 19 9.45 -8.14 6.81
N SER A 20 8.70 -9.24 6.92
CA SER A 20 7.85 -9.75 5.85
C SER A 20 6.68 -8.79 5.62
N LYS A 21 6.88 -7.88 4.66
CA LYS A 21 5.92 -6.87 4.18
C LYS A 21 4.61 -7.47 3.63
N ALA A 22 4.49 -8.80 3.52
CA ALA A 22 3.32 -9.50 2.98
C ALA A 22 2.21 -9.76 4.01
N ARG A 23 2.32 -10.87 4.76
CA ARG A 23 1.43 -11.23 5.90
C ARG A 23 2.30 -11.23 7.16
N GLY A 24 2.51 -10.03 7.74
CA GLY A 24 3.37 -9.82 8.91
C GLY A 24 3.14 -10.86 10.01
N SER A 25 4.22 -11.32 10.66
CA SER A 25 4.25 -12.57 11.43
C SER A 25 3.46 -12.52 12.73
N VAL A 26 3.70 -11.50 13.57
CA VAL A 26 3.29 -11.47 14.98
C VAL A 26 1.80 -11.17 15.15
N TYR A 27 1.12 -12.05 15.88
CA TYR A 27 -0.19 -11.79 16.47
C TYR A 27 -0.02 -10.99 17.76
N ASP A 28 -0.83 -9.95 17.95
CA ASP A 28 -0.99 -9.30 19.25
C ASP A 28 -2.45 -8.87 19.44
N PRO A 29 -3.06 -9.09 20.64
CA PRO A 29 -4.47 -8.78 20.87
C PRO A 29 -4.76 -7.28 21.07
N VAL A 30 -3.76 -6.39 21.13
CA VAL A 30 -3.92 -4.95 21.41
C VAL A 30 -3.43 -4.09 20.23
N LEU A 31 -2.19 -4.26 19.78
CA LEU A 31 -1.60 -3.58 18.61
C LEU A 31 -1.94 -4.27 17.27
N GLY A 32 -2.24 -5.56 17.29
CA GLY A 32 -2.51 -6.31 16.08
C GLY A 32 -3.76 -5.77 15.38
N ILE A 33 -3.62 -5.37 14.12
CA ILE A 33 -4.74 -4.88 13.31
C ILE A 33 -5.35 -6.07 12.56
N CYS A 34 -6.67 -6.24 12.66
CA CYS A 34 -7.40 -7.26 11.91
C CYS A 34 -7.49 -6.87 10.44
N CYS A 35 -7.09 -7.77 9.54
CA CYS A 35 -7.35 -7.63 8.11
C CYS A 35 -8.79 -8.08 7.80
N HIS A 36 -9.62 -7.19 7.28
CA HIS A 36 -10.99 -7.42 6.85
C HIS A 36 -11.15 -8.66 5.94
N PHE A 37 -10.20 -8.91 5.02
CA PHE A 37 -10.29 -10.05 4.10
C PHE A 37 -9.80 -11.38 4.70
N CYS A 38 -8.57 -11.47 5.21
CA CYS A 38 -8.04 -12.74 5.75
C CYS A 38 -8.33 -12.99 7.24
N ARG A 39 -8.97 -12.04 7.93
CA ARG A 39 -9.31 -12.05 9.37
C ARG A 39 -8.12 -12.26 10.32
N GLN A 40 -6.89 -12.15 9.84
CA GLN A 40 -5.68 -12.22 10.66
C GLN A 40 -5.47 -10.90 11.40
N LYS A 41 -5.48 -10.96 12.73
CA LYS A 41 -5.16 -9.83 13.63
C LYS A 41 -3.66 -9.81 13.95
N LYS A 42 -2.90 -8.99 13.23
CA LYS A 42 -1.43 -9.01 13.28
C LYS A 42 -0.79 -7.64 13.10
N LEU A 43 0.45 -7.49 13.59
CA LEU A 43 1.32 -6.35 13.32
C LEU A 43 1.67 -6.25 11.81
N CYS A 44 2.35 -5.19 11.36
CA CYS A 44 2.92 -5.15 10.00
C CYS A 44 4.41 -5.47 10.02
N GLY A 45 4.94 -5.95 8.88
CA GLY A 45 6.38 -6.12 8.65
C GLY A 45 7.04 -4.90 7.99
N GLU A 46 6.47 -3.69 8.14
CA GLU A 46 7.09 -2.47 7.62
C GLU A 46 8.00 -1.83 8.67
N GLU A 47 9.28 -1.68 8.34
CA GLU A 47 10.25 -0.88 9.08
C GLU A 47 9.75 0.56 9.29
N GLY A 48 10.17 1.22 10.37
CA GLY A 48 9.77 2.61 10.68
C GLY A 48 8.28 2.84 11.00
N CYS A 49 7.43 1.80 10.96
CA CYS A 49 6.00 1.94 11.23
C CYS A 49 5.70 2.17 12.72
N LYS A 50 5.71 3.44 13.15
CA LYS A 50 5.48 3.89 14.55
C LYS A 50 4.38 3.14 15.30
N ARG A 51 3.18 2.99 14.72
CA ARG A 51 2.07 2.25 15.36
C ARG A 51 2.43 0.81 15.75
N CYS A 52 3.21 0.11 14.93
CA CYS A 52 3.57 -1.29 15.15
C CYS A 52 4.98 -1.48 15.72
N GLY A 53 5.82 -0.45 15.69
CA GLY A 53 7.20 -0.44 16.20
C GLY A 53 7.34 0.22 17.57
N GLU A 54 6.74 1.40 17.72
CA GLU A 54 6.76 2.25 18.93
C GLU A 54 5.48 2.08 19.78
N GLY A 55 4.48 1.36 19.26
CA GLY A 55 3.19 1.12 19.93
C GLY A 55 2.21 2.30 19.87
N ASP A 56 2.51 3.35 19.10
CA ASP A 56 1.72 4.59 19.09
C ASP A 56 0.35 4.43 18.39
N PHE A 57 -0.70 4.28 19.18
CA PHE A 57 -2.09 4.19 18.73
C PHE A 57 -2.63 5.44 18.01
N GLY A 58 -1.97 6.59 18.11
CA GLY A 58 -2.30 7.80 17.37
C GLY A 58 -1.82 7.77 15.91
N GLN A 59 -0.82 6.95 15.57
CA GLN A 59 -0.23 6.89 14.23
C GLN A 59 -0.94 5.87 13.33
N GLN A 60 -0.98 6.16 12.03
CA GLN A 60 -1.45 5.19 11.03
C GLN A 60 -0.43 4.04 10.86
N CYS A 61 -0.90 2.86 10.44
CA CYS A 61 -0.04 1.71 10.18
C CYS A 61 0.37 1.66 8.70
N ILE A 62 1.66 1.87 8.39
CA ILE A 62 2.18 1.91 7.02
C ILE A 62 1.85 0.63 6.22
N GLY A 63 1.92 -0.54 6.87
CA GLY A 63 1.71 -1.85 6.23
C GLY A 63 0.26 -2.34 6.20
N LYS A 64 -0.70 -1.47 6.52
CA LYS A 64 -2.14 -1.73 6.45
C LYS A 64 -2.79 -0.55 5.70
N THR A 65 -3.89 -0.80 4.98
CA THR A 65 -4.54 0.23 4.15
C THR A 65 -6.04 0.06 4.22
N GLU A 66 -6.80 1.15 4.28
CA GLU A 66 -8.26 1.11 4.30
C GLU A 66 -8.82 0.67 2.95
N CYS A 67 -9.91 -0.10 2.98
CA CYS A 67 -10.58 -0.63 1.79
C CYS A 67 -11.41 0.47 1.11
N SER A 68 -10.91 0.99 0.00
CA SER A 68 -11.61 1.99 -0.82
C SER A 68 -12.97 1.53 -1.34
N SER A 69 -13.18 0.22 -1.55
CA SER A 69 -14.49 -0.32 -1.94
C SER A 69 -15.47 -0.50 -0.77
N CYS A 70 -14.98 -0.45 0.47
CA CYS A 70 -15.77 -0.77 1.66
C CYS A 70 -16.28 0.47 2.39
N HIS A 71 -15.53 1.58 2.34
CA HIS A 71 -15.75 2.86 3.05
C HIS A 71 -16.07 2.80 4.57
N SER A 72 -16.07 1.60 5.16
CA SER A 72 -16.29 1.36 6.58
C SER A 72 -14.99 1.49 7.38
N SER A 73 -15.09 2.07 8.58
CA SER A 73 -14.02 2.14 9.58
C SER A 73 -13.42 0.77 9.99
N ASN A 74 -14.13 -0.32 9.72
CA ASN A 74 -13.65 -1.70 9.94
C ASN A 74 -12.93 -2.31 8.72
N GLY A 75 -12.83 -1.58 7.60
CA GLY A 75 -12.40 -2.08 6.29
C GLY A 75 -10.89 -2.21 6.09
N ILE A 76 -10.07 -2.41 7.12
CA ILE A 76 -8.61 -2.39 6.96
C ILE A 76 -8.09 -3.68 6.29
N LEU A 77 -7.25 -3.55 5.26
CA LEU A 77 -6.60 -4.64 4.55
C LEU A 77 -5.10 -4.69 4.86
N CYS A 78 -4.52 -5.90 4.93
CA CYS A 78 -3.06 -6.08 4.96
C CYS A 78 -2.47 -6.10 3.55
N ARG A 79 -1.18 -5.77 3.42
CA ARG A 79 -0.47 -5.62 2.13
C ARG A 79 -0.68 -6.80 1.17
N ALA A 80 -0.58 -8.04 1.64
CA ALA A 80 -0.84 -9.23 0.82
C ALA A 80 -2.29 -9.31 0.31
N CYS A 81 -3.28 -8.99 1.16
CA CYS A 81 -4.68 -8.96 0.76
C CYS A 81 -4.99 -7.79 -0.19
N LEU A 82 -4.32 -6.65 -0.03
CA LEU A 82 -4.40 -5.50 -0.93
C LEU A 82 -3.87 -5.87 -2.33
N LYS A 83 -2.68 -6.48 -2.39
CA LYS A 83 -2.06 -6.98 -3.64
C LYS A 83 -2.94 -8.02 -4.36
N VAL A 84 -3.58 -8.93 -3.63
CA VAL A 84 -4.53 -9.92 -4.19
C VAL A 84 -5.82 -9.27 -4.68
N ARG A 85 -6.31 -8.19 -4.03
CA ARG A 85 -7.57 -7.52 -4.39
C ARG A 85 -7.45 -6.49 -5.51
N TYR A 86 -6.30 -5.82 -5.63
CA TYR A 86 -6.15 -4.64 -6.50
C TYR A 86 -4.88 -4.63 -7.36
N GLY A 87 -4.10 -5.72 -7.36
CA GLY A 87 -2.82 -5.82 -8.08
C GLY A 87 -1.67 -5.04 -7.42
N GLU A 88 -0.49 -5.09 -8.04
CA GLU A 88 0.70 -4.39 -7.53
C GLU A 88 0.71 -2.88 -7.84
N GLY A 89 0.04 -2.47 -8.93
CA GLY A 89 0.08 -1.10 -9.44
C GLY A 89 -0.45 -0.02 -8.48
N LYS A 90 -1.18 -0.39 -7.42
CA LYS A 90 -1.70 0.55 -6.41
C LYS A 90 -0.76 0.81 -5.20
N PHE A 91 0.43 0.19 -5.10
CA PHE A 91 1.28 0.38 -3.91
C PHE A 91 2.67 1.01 -4.15
N ASN A 92 3.16 1.07 -5.39
CA ASN A 92 4.45 1.68 -5.69
C ASN A 92 4.27 3.07 -6.35
N GLY A 93 4.65 4.13 -5.64
CA GLY A 93 4.65 5.52 -6.11
C GLY A 93 5.72 5.85 -7.17
N THR A 94 6.03 4.89 -8.06
CA THR A 94 7.12 4.95 -9.04
C THR A 94 6.70 4.54 -10.45
N TYR A 95 5.48 4.00 -10.64
CA TYR A 95 5.01 3.54 -11.95
C TYR A 95 4.95 4.68 -12.99
N TYR A 96 4.59 5.88 -12.55
CA TYR A 96 4.63 7.09 -13.39
C TYR A 96 6.05 7.44 -13.85
N SER A 97 7.09 7.23 -13.05
CA SER A 97 8.45 7.62 -13.41
C SER A 97 8.96 6.86 -14.64
N TRP A 98 8.81 5.53 -14.68
CA TRP A 98 9.29 4.74 -15.81
C TRP A 98 8.39 4.91 -17.06
N TRP A 99 7.07 5.07 -16.88
CA TRP A 99 6.17 5.36 -18.01
C TRP A 99 6.42 6.75 -18.60
N ILE A 100 6.65 7.79 -17.79
CA ILE A 100 7.04 9.14 -18.26
C ILE A 100 8.41 9.12 -18.94
N ILE A 101 9.38 8.35 -18.43
CA ILE A 101 10.68 8.13 -19.09
C ILE A 101 10.49 7.45 -20.45
N PHE A 102 9.63 6.43 -20.54
CA PHE A 102 9.34 5.72 -21.79
C PHE A 102 8.61 6.63 -22.81
N ILE A 103 7.65 7.44 -22.36
CA ILE A 103 6.98 8.47 -23.17
C ILE A 103 7.98 9.54 -23.65
N ARG A 104 8.91 10.00 -22.80
CA ARG A 104 9.99 10.92 -23.22
C ARG A 104 10.92 10.28 -24.26
N LEU A 105 11.31 9.02 -24.08
CA LEU A 105 12.15 8.28 -25.04
C LEU A 105 11.43 8.04 -26.39
N LEU A 106 10.12 7.76 -26.38
CA LEU A 106 9.32 7.64 -27.59
C LEU A 106 9.18 8.98 -28.34
N ASN A 107 8.97 10.08 -27.61
CA ASN A 107 8.91 11.41 -28.22
C ASN A 107 10.28 11.87 -28.75
N LEU A 108 11.38 11.58 -28.06
CA LEU A 108 12.75 11.82 -28.56
C LEU A 108 13.06 11.07 -29.86
N ARG A 109 12.40 9.93 -30.12
CA ARG A 109 12.50 9.21 -31.41
C ARG A 109 11.57 9.73 -32.52
N ARG A 110 10.66 10.67 -32.23
CA ARG A 110 9.77 11.29 -33.22
C ARG A 110 10.22 12.68 -33.69
N GLY A 111 11.29 13.23 -33.14
CA GLY A 111 11.85 14.54 -33.52
C GLY A 111 12.69 14.53 -34.82
N GLY A 112 12.18 13.99 -35.93
CA GLY A 112 12.92 14.02 -37.20
C GLY A 112 12.13 13.57 -38.44
N ARG A 113 12.22 14.38 -39.51
CA ARG A 113 11.58 14.28 -40.84
C ARG A 113 10.06 14.53 -40.92
N ASP A 114 9.75 15.79 -41.22
CA ASP A 114 9.00 16.23 -42.41
C ASP A 114 7.69 15.52 -42.81
N GLY A 115 6.57 16.22 -42.58
CA GLY A 115 5.60 16.50 -43.66
C GLY A 115 4.30 15.68 -43.74
N ARG A 116 3.18 16.42 -43.73
CA ARG A 116 1.77 16.02 -44.07
C ARG A 116 1.11 14.96 -43.18
N GLY A 117 -0.16 15.22 -42.85
CA GLY A 117 -1.13 14.17 -42.51
C GLY A 117 -2.06 14.51 -41.35
N GLN A 118 -3.37 14.39 -41.60
CA GLN A 118 -4.39 14.08 -40.58
C GLN A 118 -4.04 12.72 -39.90
N GLU A 119 -4.62 12.32 -38.77
CA GLU A 119 -5.98 12.60 -38.27
C GLU A 119 -6.02 12.51 -36.74
N GLU A 120 -6.84 13.33 -36.08
CA GLU A 120 -7.08 13.26 -34.64
C GLU A 120 -8.13 12.18 -34.35
N GLN A 121 -7.71 11.08 -33.71
CA GLN A 121 -8.63 10.02 -33.29
C GLN A 121 -8.75 10.05 -31.76
N GLU A 122 -9.85 10.63 -31.28
CA GLU A 122 -10.23 10.55 -29.87
C GLU A 122 -10.38 9.08 -29.45
N VAL A 123 -9.84 8.73 -28.27
CA VAL A 123 -9.94 7.38 -27.72
C VAL A 123 -10.83 7.45 -26.48
N ASP A 124 -12.07 6.99 -26.62
CA ASP A 124 -13.08 6.95 -25.56
C ASP A 124 -12.52 6.36 -24.25
N VAL A 125 -12.79 7.05 -23.14
CA VAL A 125 -12.42 6.60 -21.79
C VAL A 125 -13.62 5.89 -21.16
N PRO A 126 -13.58 4.56 -20.93
CA PRO A 126 -14.71 3.84 -20.36
C PRO A 126 -15.02 4.30 -18.92
N SER A 127 -16.19 4.90 -18.73
CA SER A 127 -16.68 5.29 -17.41
C SER A 127 -17.07 4.05 -16.60
N LEU A 128 -16.29 3.73 -15.57
CA LEU A 128 -16.58 2.63 -14.64
C LEU A 128 -17.59 3.06 -13.58
N ARG A 129 -18.77 2.44 -13.62
CA ARG A 129 -19.70 2.31 -12.48
C ARG A 129 -19.35 1.07 -11.66
#